data_AF-A0A7Z9C5S3-F1
#
_entry.id   AF-A0A7Z9C5S3-F1
#
_cell.length_a   1.000
_cell.length_b   1.000
_cell.length_c   1.000
_cell.angle_alpha   90.00
_cell.angle_beta   90.00
_cell.angle_gamma   90.00
#
_symmetry.space_group_name_H-M   'P 1'
#
loop_
_entity.id
_entity.type
_entity.pdbx_description
1 polymer ?
#
loop_
_entity_poly.entity_id
_entity_poly.type
_entity_poly.pdbx_seq_one_letter_code
_entity_poly.pdbx_strand_id
1 'polypeptide(L)'
;MKTRIIAGALALSLVAGTARAMTVQEFLTTANGIPRNPTALLRPDTRRLMGEFRGAVQTVRAEQTAATAAGRRSATCMPDKVGLSADAILARFNAIPAERRGISTTQAVREWMAEKYPCPA
;
A
#
# COMPACT_ATOMS: atom_id res chain seq x y z
N MET A 1 -16.74 58.26 -6.41
CA MET A 1 -15.94 57.95 -5.19
C MET A 1 -16.01 56.45 -4.97
N LYS A 2 -14.84 55.81 -4.77
CA LYS A 2 -14.61 54.36 -4.75
C LYS A 2 -15.15 53.71 -3.46
N THR A 3 -15.99 52.69 -3.58
CA THR A 3 -16.32 51.81 -2.44
C THR A 3 -15.84 50.39 -2.75
N ARG A 4 -15.10 49.84 -1.80
CA ARG A 4 -14.10 48.79 -1.95
C ARG A 4 -14.74 47.40 -2.02
N ILE A 5 -14.27 46.61 -2.99
CA ILE A 5 -14.45 45.16 -3.04
C ILE A 5 -13.68 44.58 -1.84
N ILE A 6 -14.40 44.08 -0.84
CA ILE A 6 -13.77 43.33 0.25
C ILE A 6 -13.72 41.87 -0.20
N ALA A 7 -12.51 41.46 -0.55
CA ALA A 7 -12.10 40.09 -0.73
C ALA A 7 -12.29 39.32 0.59
N GLY A 8 -13.15 38.30 0.57
CA GLY A 8 -13.21 37.27 1.60
C GLY A 8 -12.77 35.94 1.00
N ALA A 9 -11.48 35.82 0.66
CA ALA A 9 -10.88 34.54 0.30
C ALA A 9 -10.76 33.69 1.56
N LEU A 10 -11.81 32.92 1.86
CA LEU A 10 -11.80 31.91 2.90
C LEU A 10 -10.87 30.78 2.44
N ALA A 11 -9.60 30.85 2.84
CA ALA A 11 -8.63 29.80 2.62
C ALA A 11 -9.05 28.55 3.41
N LEU A 12 -9.67 27.59 2.73
CA LEU A 12 -9.84 26.23 3.22
C LEU A 12 -8.46 25.58 3.32
N SER A 13 -7.84 25.69 4.49
CA SER A 13 -6.68 24.87 4.85
C SER A 13 -7.14 23.43 5.02
N LEU A 14 -7.16 22.66 3.92
CA LEU A 14 -7.28 21.21 3.97
C LEU A 14 -6.01 20.66 4.64
N VAL A 15 -6.08 20.43 5.95
CA VAL A 15 -5.16 19.51 6.62
C VAL A 15 -5.52 18.12 6.13
N ALA A 16 -5.03 17.76 4.94
CA ALA A 16 -4.94 16.38 4.52
C ALA A 16 -3.95 15.72 5.50
N GLY A 17 -4.48 15.00 6.49
CA GLY A 17 -3.65 14.19 7.36
C GLY A 17 -2.81 13.28 6.48
N THR A 18 -1.50 13.50 6.43
CA THR A 18 -0.58 12.61 5.72
C THR A 18 -0.53 11.32 6.52
N ALA A 19 -1.46 10.41 6.27
CA ALA A 19 -1.31 9.03 6.69
C ALA A 19 0.02 8.56 6.09
N ARG A 20 1.05 8.45 6.92
CA ARG A 20 2.36 7.96 6.49
C ARG A 20 2.17 6.52 6.05
N ALA A 21 2.58 6.21 4.81
CA ALA A 21 2.54 4.85 4.29
C ALA A 21 3.40 3.96 5.20
N MET A 22 2.85 2.83 5.67
CA MET A 22 3.57 1.93 6.56
C MET A 22 4.76 1.32 5.80
N THR A 23 5.94 1.38 6.39
CA THR A 23 7.14 0.72 5.83
C THR A 23 7.10 -0.79 6.04
N VAL A 24 7.87 -1.53 5.24
CA VAL A 24 8.06 -2.98 5.44
C VAL A 24 8.64 -3.26 6.83
N GLN A 25 9.57 -2.42 7.29
CA GLN A 25 10.17 -2.56 8.62
C GLN A 25 9.12 -2.42 9.74
N GLU A 26 8.25 -1.42 9.67
CA GLU A 26 7.16 -1.22 10.65
C GLU A 26 6.14 -2.37 10.59
N PHE A 27 5.81 -2.84 9.39
CA PHE A 27 4.94 -3.98 9.18
C PHE A 27 5.48 -5.23 9.88
N LEU A 28 6.75 -5.59 9.61
CA LEU A 28 7.39 -6.76 10.20
C LEU A 28 7.57 -6.62 11.72
N THR A 29 7.92 -5.42 12.20
CA THR A 29 8.04 -5.14 13.64
C THR A 29 6.70 -5.37 14.35
N THR A 30 5.61 -4.87 13.77
CA THR A 30 4.25 -5.09 14.30
C THR A 30 3.88 -6.57 14.23
N ALA A 31 4.20 -7.24 13.11
CA ALA A 31 3.88 -8.66 12.89
C ALA A 31 4.59 -9.57 13.91
N ASN A 32 5.85 -9.28 14.25
CA ASN A 32 6.63 -10.03 15.23
C ASN A 32 6.05 -9.93 16.65
N GLY A 33 5.28 -8.88 16.95
CA GLY A 33 4.58 -8.74 18.23
C GLY A 33 3.29 -9.55 18.34
N ILE A 34 2.83 -10.19 17.25
CA ILE A 34 1.58 -10.96 17.24
C ILE A 34 1.87 -12.41 17.67
N PRO A 35 1.20 -12.91 18.74
CA PRO A 35 1.34 -14.31 19.13
C PRO A 35 0.91 -15.26 18.02
N ARG A 36 1.66 -16.35 17.81
CA ARG A 36 1.32 -17.40 16.84
C ARG A 36 0.31 -18.38 17.41
N ASN A 37 -0.93 -17.94 17.58
CA ASN A 37 -2.03 -18.76 18.05
C ASN A 37 -3.25 -18.68 17.10
N PRO A 38 -4.23 -19.61 17.19
CA PRO A 38 -5.38 -19.62 16.29
C PRO A 38 -6.23 -18.33 16.33
N THR A 39 -6.19 -17.58 17.43
CA THR A 39 -6.94 -16.34 17.60
C THR A 39 -6.18 -15.09 17.11
N ALA A 40 -4.97 -15.24 16.59
CA ALA A 40 -4.14 -14.13 16.11
C ALA A 40 -4.86 -13.27 15.08
N LEU A 41 -5.65 -13.87 14.18
CA LEU A 41 -6.41 -13.17 13.14
C LEU A 41 -7.50 -12.24 13.69
N LEU A 42 -7.97 -12.46 14.92
CA LEU A 42 -8.98 -11.63 15.57
C LEU A 42 -8.39 -10.36 16.19
N ARG A 43 -7.07 -10.31 16.36
CA ARG A 43 -6.39 -9.19 17.01
C ARG A 43 -6.48 -7.91 16.16
N PRO A 44 -6.63 -6.73 16.80
CA PRO A 44 -6.62 -5.45 16.09
C PRO A 44 -5.39 -5.24 15.21
N ASP A 45 -4.20 -5.58 15.72
CA ASP A 45 -2.93 -5.41 14.99
C ASP A 45 -2.91 -6.25 13.71
N THR A 46 -3.33 -7.52 13.80
CA THR A 46 -3.42 -8.40 12.63
C THR A 46 -4.38 -7.86 11.59
N ARG A 47 -5.57 -7.39 12.01
CA ARG A 47 -6.54 -6.78 11.11
C ARG A 47 -6.00 -5.51 10.46
N ARG A 48 -5.26 -4.69 11.21
CA ARG A 48 -4.59 -3.49 10.71
C ARG A 48 -3.55 -3.85 9.64
N LEU A 49 -2.68 -4.82 9.90
CA LEU A 49 -1.67 -5.27 8.92
C LEU A 49 -2.31 -5.85 7.66
N MET A 50 -3.38 -6.64 7.80
CA MET A 50 -4.12 -7.15 6.64
C MET A 50 -4.83 -6.02 5.88
N GLY A 51 -5.30 -4.98 6.57
CA GLY A 51 -5.85 -3.76 5.97
C GLY A 51 -4.80 -3.01 5.14
N GLU A 52 -3.62 -2.77 5.71
CA GLU A 52 -2.48 -2.14 5.03
C GLU A 52 -2.09 -2.91 3.76
N PHE A 53 -1.95 -4.23 3.88
CA PHE A 53 -1.58 -5.07 2.75
C PHE A 53 -2.64 -5.06 1.64
N ARG A 54 -3.93 -5.18 2.00
CA ARG A 54 -5.02 -5.10 1.02
C ARG A 54 -5.09 -3.74 0.34
N GLY A 55 -4.89 -2.65 1.09
CA GLY A 55 -4.81 -1.31 0.55
C GLY A 55 -3.68 -1.19 -0.47
N ALA A 56 -2.48 -1.69 -0.15
CA ALA A 56 -1.35 -1.72 -1.07
C ALA A 56 -1.66 -2.49 -2.37
N VAL A 57 -2.29 -3.66 -2.30
CA VAL A 57 -2.70 -4.43 -3.49
C VAL A 57 -3.73 -3.67 -4.32
N GLN A 58 -4.71 -3.02 -3.67
CA GLN A 58 -5.71 -2.19 -4.36
C GLN A 58 -5.07 -1.00 -5.07
N THR A 59 -4.10 -0.34 -4.45
CA THR A 59 -3.34 0.75 -5.09
C THR A 59 -2.61 0.25 -6.33
N VAL A 60 -1.88 -0.86 -6.24
CA VAL A 60 -1.15 -1.43 -7.38
C VAL A 60 -2.11 -1.84 -8.51
N ARG A 61 -3.29 -2.37 -8.19
CA ARG A 61 -4.33 -2.63 -9.19
C ARG A 61 -4.83 -1.35 -9.85
N ALA A 62 -5.09 -0.30 -9.07
CA ALA A 62 -5.54 0.98 -9.61
C ALA A 62 -4.48 1.59 -10.55
N GLU A 63 -3.20 1.47 -10.20
CA GLU A 63 -2.07 1.87 -11.06
C GLU A 63 -2.07 1.08 -12.38
N GLN A 64 -2.27 -0.24 -12.33
CA GLN A 64 -2.39 -1.08 -13.52
C GLN A 64 -3.55 -0.64 -14.41
N THR A 65 -4.75 -0.48 -13.84
CA THR A 65 -5.94 -0.03 -14.58
C THR A 65 -5.71 1.34 -15.21
N ALA A 66 -5.11 2.28 -14.48
CA ALA A 66 -4.81 3.62 -14.97
C ALA A 66 -3.77 3.61 -16.11
N ALA A 67 -2.76 2.73 -16.05
CA ALA A 67 -1.79 2.55 -17.12
C ALA A 67 -2.47 2.00 -18.39
N THR A 68 -3.25 0.92 -18.25
CA THR A 68 -3.99 0.30 -19.36
C THR A 68 -4.97 1.26 -20.01
N ALA A 69 -5.75 2.00 -19.21
CA ALA A 69 -6.70 2.99 -19.71
C ALA A 69 -6.01 4.15 -20.47
N ALA A 70 -4.76 4.47 -20.09
CA ALA A 70 -3.95 5.45 -20.78
C ALA A 70 -3.16 4.88 -21.98
N GLY A 71 -3.39 3.62 -22.38
CA GLY A 71 -2.65 2.97 -23.45
C GLY A 71 -1.16 2.75 -23.15
N ARG A 72 -0.76 2.83 -21.87
CA ARG A 72 0.62 2.63 -21.42
C ARG A 72 0.82 1.20 -20.91
N ARG A 73 2.05 0.71 -21.00
CA ARG A 73 2.44 -0.55 -20.34
C ARG A 73 2.33 -0.39 -18.81
N SER A 74 1.57 -1.28 -18.18
CA SER A 74 1.50 -1.38 -16.73
C SER A 74 2.80 -1.98 -16.14
N ALA A 75 3.11 -1.62 -14.90
CA ALA A 75 4.23 -2.22 -14.16
C ALA A 75 3.97 -3.70 -13.78
N THR A 76 2.71 -4.11 -13.72
CA THR A 76 2.28 -5.48 -13.40
C THR A 76 1.03 -5.85 -14.20
N CYS A 77 0.86 -7.14 -14.50
CA CYS A 77 -0.29 -7.70 -15.18
C CYS A 77 -1.02 -8.69 -14.27
N MET A 78 -1.41 -8.19 -13.10
CA MET A 78 -2.05 -8.95 -12.05
C MET A 78 -3.47 -9.39 -12.48
N PRO A 79 -3.88 -10.64 -12.18
CA PRO A 79 -5.24 -11.11 -12.45
C PRO A 79 -6.26 -10.49 -11.50
N ASP A 80 -7.55 -10.74 -11.75
CA ASP A 80 -8.64 -10.16 -10.94
C ASP A 80 -8.70 -10.62 -9.50
N LYS A 81 -8.21 -11.83 -9.22
CA LYS A 81 -8.11 -12.36 -7.86
C LYS A 81 -6.69 -12.82 -7.63
N VAL A 82 -6.08 -12.33 -6.55
CA VAL A 82 -4.80 -12.81 -6.07
C VAL A 82 -5.01 -13.43 -4.70
N GLY A 83 -4.74 -14.73 -4.59
CA GLY A 83 -4.73 -15.43 -3.31
C GLY A 83 -3.34 -15.33 -2.69
N LEU A 84 -3.19 -14.53 -1.63
CA LEU A 84 -1.95 -14.44 -0.83
C LEU A 84 -2.28 -14.76 0.62
N SER A 85 -1.62 -15.77 1.18
CA SER A 85 -1.73 -16.10 2.60
C SER A 85 -0.90 -15.15 3.47
N ALA A 86 -1.24 -15.03 4.75
CA ALA A 86 -0.45 -14.25 5.70
C ALA A 86 1.02 -14.72 5.75
N ASP A 87 1.26 -16.04 5.69
CA ASP A 87 2.61 -16.60 5.65
C ASP A 87 3.37 -16.21 4.39
N ALA A 88 2.72 -16.19 3.21
CA ALA A 88 3.34 -15.75 1.97
C ALA A 88 3.72 -14.26 2.03
N ILE A 89 2.87 -13.43 2.65
CA ILE A 89 3.13 -12.00 2.87
C ILE A 89 4.36 -11.82 3.77
N LEU A 90 4.39 -12.50 4.92
CA LEU A 90 5.52 -12.43 5.85
C LEU A 90 6.80 -12.97 5.23
N ALA A 91 6.73 -14.08 4.49
CA ALA A 91 7.88 -14.64 3.79
C ALA A 91 8.44 -13.65 2.76
N ARG A 92 7.59 -13.02 1.95
CA ARG A 92 8.03 -12.00 0.99
C ARG A 92 8.69 -10.82 1.69
N PHE A 93 8.08 -10.29 2.74
CA PHE A 93 8.61 -9.09 3.40
C PHE A 93 9.91 -9.39 4.16
N ASN A 94 10.05 -10.57 4.77
CA ASN A 94 11.30 -11.00 5.39
C ASN A 94 12.43 -11.23 4.38
N ALA A 95 12.11 -11.64 3.14
CA ALA A 95 13.08 -11.80 2.07
C ALA A 95 13.67 -10.48 1.57
N ILE A 96 13.06 -9.33 1.89
CA ILE A 96 13.64 -8.01 1.59
C ILE A 96 14.83 -7.78 2.54
N PRO A 97 16.04 -7.45 2.04
CA PRO A 97 17.20 -7.15 2.87
C PRO A 97 16.93 -6.00 3.85
N ALA A 98 17.48 -6.04 5.05
CA ALA A 98 17.14 -5.10 6.14
C ALA A 98 17.35 -3.64 5.75
N GLU A 99 18.43 -3.35 5.04
CA GLU A 99 18.78 -2.04 4.48
C GLU A 99 17.74 -1.50 3.49
N ARG A 100 16.95 -2.38 2.86
CA ARG A 100 15.87 -2.02 1.94
C ARG A 100 14.48 -1.99 2.59
N ARG A 101 14.32 -2.41 3.84
CA ARG A 101 13.00 -2.48 4.50
C ARG A 101 12.39 -1.11 4.86
N GLY A 102 13.09 -0.01 4.58
CA GLY A 102 12.56 1.35 4.65
C GLY A 102 11.56 1.70 3.55
N ILE A 103 11.39 0.86 2.52
CA ILE A 103 10.38 1.07 1.48
C ILE A 103 8.96 0.89 2.05
N SER A 104 7.99 1.55 1.42
CA SER A 104 6.58 1.40 1.78
C SER A 104 6.06 0.00 1.45
N THR A 105 5.03 -0.43 2.18
CA THR A 105 4.29 -1.67 1.91
C THR A 105 3.78 -1.70 0.46
N THR A 106 3.24 -0.59 -0.04
CA THR A 106 2.80 -0.47 -1.45
C THR A 106 3.94 -0.68 -2.44
N GLN A 107 5.11 -0.10 -2.21
CA GLN A 107 6.27 -0.30 -3.10
C GLN A 107 6.72 -1.77 -3.09
N ALA A 108 6.80 -2.39 -1.92
CA ALA A 108 7.16 -3.81 -1.81
C ALA A 108 6.14 -4.72 -2.52
N VAL A 109 4.84 -4.42 -2.40
CA VAL A 109 3.78 -5.14 -3.11
C VAL A 109 3.88 -4.92 -4.62
N ARG A 110 4.16 -3.69 -5.08
CA ARG A 110 4.36 -3.38 -6.50
C ARG A 110 5.48 -4.22 -7.09
N GLU A 111 6.65 -4.24 -6.43
CA GLU A 111 7.79 -5.06 -6.84
C GLU A 111 7.44 -6.55 -6.85
N TRP A 112 6.75 -7.03 -5.81
CA TRP A 112 6.34 -8.43 -5.73
C TRP A 112 5.35 -8.84 -6.82
N MET A 113 4.35 -7.99 -7.13
CA MET A 113 3.37 -8.27 -8.17
C MET A 113 3.96 -8.16 -9.57
N ALA A 114 4.94 -7.28 -9.78
CA ALA A 114 5.67 -7.22 -11.04
C ALA A 114 6.50 -8.50 -11.28
N GLU A 115 7.12 -9.04 -10.22
CA GLU A 115 7.87 -10.30 -10.27
C GLU A 115 6.95 -11.52 -10.49
N LYS A 116 5.83 -11.58 -9.76
CA LYS A 116 4.89 -12.70 -9.81
C LYS A 116 3.99 -12.69 -11.06
N TYR A 117 3.65 -11.50 -11.55
CA TYR A 117 2.76 -11.28 -12.69
C TYR A 117 3.38 -10.26 -13.67
N PRO A 118 4.46 -10.64 -14.36
CA PRO A 118 5.10 -9.78 -15.34
C PRO A 118 4.14 -9.52 -16.50
N CYS A 119 4.14 -8.31 -17.02
CA CYS A 119 3.44 -8.03 -18.28
C CYS A 119 4.21 -8.64 -19.46
N PRO A 120 3.51 -9.25 -20.44
CA PRO A 120 4.13 -9.79 -21.64
C PRO A 120 4.89 -8.70 -22.38
N ALA A 121 6.00 -9.08 -23.03
CA ALA A 121 6.87 -8.18 -23.80
C ALA A 121 6.10 -7.49 -24.92
#